data_AF-T0LIX0-F1
#
_entry.id   AF-T0LIX0-F1
#
_cell.length_a   1.000
_cell.length_b   1.000
_cell.length_c   1.000
_cell.angle_alpha   90.00
_cell.angle_beta   90.00
_cell.angle_gamma   90.00
#
_symmetry.space_group_name_H-M   'P 1'
#
loop_
_entity.id
_entity.type
_entity.pdbx_description
1 polymer ?
#
loop_
_entity_poly.entity_id
_entity_poly.type
_entity_poly.pdbx_seq_one_letter_code
_entity_poly.pdbx_strand_id
1 'polypeptide(L)'
;MVSSIDAVTKASGISEEFVGLILLPIVGNAAEHATAVTVAIKDKMDLAIGVAVGSSMQVALFLIPLLVIIGWGMGKDDMTMSFDLFQVAVLFVAVLLVNYLISDGKSHWLEGLQLICLYAIIAVCSWWYPAENVAG
;
A
#
# COMPACT_ATOMS: atom_id res chain seq x y z
N MET A 1 -4.87 16.07 10.65
CA MET A 1 -4.24 14.88 10.03
C MET A 1 -3.37 15.29 8.86
N VAL A 2 -3.92 15.75 7.72
CA VAL A 2 -3.10 16.18 6.56
C VAL A 2 -2.09 17.28 6.90
N SER A 3 -2.51 18.34 7.62
CA SER A 3 -1.61 19.41 8.07
C SER A 3 -0.54 18.95 9.07
N SER A 4 -0.76 17.81 9.74
CA SER A 4 0.19 17.23 10.69
C SER A 4 1.25 16.40 9.99
N ILE A 5 0.97 15.85 8.79
CA ILE A 5 1.94 15.10 7.98
C ILE A 5 3.04 16.06 7.53
N ASP A 6 2.68 17.21 6.98
CA ASP A 6 3.64 18.22 6.52
C ASP A 6 4.53 18.74 7.67
N ALA A 7 3.97 18.89 8.88
CA ALA A 7 4.72 19.23 10.09
C ALA A 7 5.67 18.11 10.55
N VAL A 8 5.26 16.84 10.42
CA VAL A 8 6.09 15.69 10.78
C VAL A 8 7.23 15.52 9.78
N THR A 9 6.95 15.50 8.48
CA THR A 9 7.97 15.40 7.41
C THR A 9 9.06 16.47 7.58
N LYS A 10 8.68 17.73 7.84
CA LYS A 10 9.61 18.85 8.06
C LYS A 10 10.40 18.76 9.37
N ALA A 11 9.82 18.21 10.43
CA ALA A 11 10.44 18.17 11.76
C ALA A 11 11.30 16.91 12.00
N SER A 12 10.93 15.77 11.42
CA SER A 12 11.59 14.47 11.69
C SER A 12 12.48 13.97 10.56
N GLY A 13 12.56 14.67 9.41
CA GLY A 13 13.40 14.27 8.27
C GLY A 13 12.96 12.96 7.62
N ILE A 14 11.69 12.61 7.77
CA ILE A 14 11.07 11.41 7.17
C ILE A 14 10.57 11.80 5.78
N SER A 15 10.83 10.99 4.76
CA SER A 15 10.35 11.24 3.40
C SER A 15 8.81 11.19 3.31
N GLU A 16 8.22 12.06 2.48
CA GLU A 16 6.77 12.07 2.24
C GLU A 16 6.30 10.76 1.63
N GLU A 17 7.14 10.13 0.80
CA GLU A 17 6.92 8.82 0.21
C GLU A 17 6.84 7.73 1.27
N PHE A 18 7.69 7.74 2.30
CA PHE A 18 7.58 6.78 3.41
C PHE A 18 6.26 6.95 4.17
N VAL A 19 5.87 8.19 4.46
CA VAL A 19 4.60 8.45 5.15
C VAL A 19 3.41 8.00 4.30
N GLY A 20 3.43 8.33 3.00
CA GLY A 20 2.37 8.02 2.05
C GLY A 20 2.24 6.54 1.71
N LEU A 21 3.36 5.85 1.50
CA LEU A 21 3.40 4.47 1.04
C LEU A 21 3.29 3.46 2.20
N ILE A 22 3.83 3.79 3.38
CA ILE A 22 3.92 2.85 4.51
C ILE A 22 2.97 3.23 5.66
N LEU A 23 3.09 4.45 6.20
CA LEU A 23 2.38 4.79 7.44
C LEU A 23 0.87 4.98 7.23
N LEU A 24 0.48 5.71 6.18
CA LEU A 24 -0.94 5.98 5.91
C LEU A 24 -1.74 4.70 5.64
N PRO A 25 -1.29 3.76 4.79
CA PRO A 25 -2.04 2.53 4.53
C PRO A 25 -2.13 1.61 5.74
N ILE A 26 -1.10 1.55 6.59
CA ILE A 26 -1.16 0.77 7.85
C ILE A 26 -2.31 1.25 8.72
N VAL A 27 -2.43 2.57 8.93
CA VAL A 27 -3.48 3.14 9.78
C VAL A 27 -4.84 3.05 9.09
N GLY A 28 -4.90 3.32 7.78
CA GLY A 28 -6.13 3.28 7.00
C GLY A 28 -6.76 1.89 6.93
N ASN A 29 -5.93 0.85 6.82
CA ASN A 29 -6.38 -0.54 6.64
C ASN A 29 -6.26 -1.40 7.91
N ALA A 30 -5.91 -0.81 9.06
CA ALA A 30 -5.67 -1.54 10.31
C ALA A 30 -6.86 -2.44 10.72
N ALA A 31 -8.09 -1.93 10.59
CA ALA A 31 -9.30 -2.67 10.95
C ALA A 31 -9.53 -3.88 10.03
N GLU A 32 -9.25 -3.73 8.74
CA GLU A 32 -9.36 -4.82 7.76
C GLU A 32 -8.27 -5.87 7.99
N HIS A 33 -7.03 -5.44 8.27
CA HIS A 33 -5.93 -6.33 8.64
C HIS A 33 -6.25 -7.13 9.90
N ALA A 34 -6.80 -6.48 10.94
CA ALA A 34 -7.21 -7.17 12.16
C ALA A 34 -8.30 -8.21 11.89
N THR A 35 -9.24 -7.89 10.99
CA THR A 35 -10.30 -8.81 10.56
C THR A 35 -9.71 -9.99 9.79
N ALA A 36 -8.84 -9.74 8.80
CA ALA A 36 -8.18 -10.78 8.01
C ALA A 36 -7.35 -11.73 8.88
N VAL A 37 -6.57 -11.20 9.83
CA VAL A 37 -5.79 -12.01 10.79
C VAL A 37 -6.72 -12.83 11.70
N THR A 38 -7.80 -12.24 12.22
CA THR A 38 -8.77 -12.95 13.07
C THR A 38 -9.44 -14.10 12.33
N VAL A 39 -9.77 -13.91 11.05
CA VAL A 39 -10.36 -14.94 10.19
C VAL A 39 -9.33 -16.01 9.83
N ALA A 40 -8.07 -15.64 9.56
CA ALA A 40 -6.98 -16.58 9.30
C ALA A 40 -6.69 -17.49 10.50
N ILE A 41 -6.71 -16.95 11.73
CA ILE A 41 -6.53 -17.75 12.98
C ILE A 41 -7.66 -18.78 13.16
N LYS A 42 -8.84 -18.53 12.58
CA LYS A 42 -9.98 -19.47 12.58
C LYS A 42 -9.91 -20.50 11.45
N ASP A 43 -8.74 -20.70 10.85
CA ASP A 43 -8.46 -21.65 9.78
C ASP A 43 -9.29 -21.38 8.50
N LYS A 44 -9.61 -20.11 8.25
CA LYS A 44 -10.37 -19.66 7.08
C LYS A 44 -9.50 -18.81 6.16
N MET A 45 -8.41 -19.39 5.67
CA MET A 45 -7.42 -18.66 4.87
C MET A 45 -8.01 -18.07 3.57
N ASP A 46 -8.89 -18.79 2.88
CA ASP A 46 -9.55 -18.30 1.66
C ASP A 46 -10.35 -17.01 1.91
N LEU A 47 -11.03 -16.93 3.06
CA LEU A 47 -11.78 -15.74 3.45
C LEU A 47 -10.84 -14.59 3.84
N ALA A 48 -9.72 -14.89 4.52
CA ALA A 48 -8.71 -13.90 4.86
C ALA A 48 -8.05 -13.29 3.60
N ILE A 49 -7.69 -14.13 2.63
CA ILE A 49 -7.18 -13.71 1.32
C ILE A 49 -8.23 -12.90 0.57
N GLY A 50 -9.50 -13.35 0.58
CA GLY A 50 -10.61 -12.64 -0.03
C GLY A 50 -10.82 -11.23 0.53
N VAL A 51 -10.68 -11.05 1.84
CA VAL A 51 -10.73 -9.72 2.48
C VAL A 51 -9.57 -8.83 2.02
N ALA A 52 -8.34 -9.35 2.05
CA ALA A 52 -7.15 -8.58 1.70
C ALA A 52 -7.09 -8.20 0.21
N VAL A 53 -7.32 -9.16 -0.69
CA VAL A 53 -7.34 -8.93 -2.14
C VAL A 53 -8.55 -8.08 -2.54
N GLY A 54 -9.71 -8.31 -1.92
CA GLY A 54 -10.91 -7.52 -2.16
C GLY A 54 -10.73 -6.04 -1.80
N SER A 55 -10.15 -5.74 -0.64
CA SER A 55 -9.81 -4.37 -0.24
C SER A 55 -8.82 -3.74 -1.23
N SER A 56 -7.77 -4.48 -1.62
CA SER A 56 -6.78 -4.01 -2.62
C SER A 56 -7.42 -3.70 -3.97
N MET A 57 -8.34 -4.53 -4.44
CA MET A 57 -9.08 -4.31 -5.69
C MET A 57 -10.00 -3.09 -5.60
N GLN A 58 -10.66 -2.85 -4.46
CA GLN A 58 -11.48 -1.65 -4.27
C GLN A 58 -10.63 -0.38 -4.31
N VAL A 59 -9.45 -0.42 -3.68
CA VAL A 59 -8.52 0.72 -3.74
C VAL A 59 -8.09 0.99 -5.18
N ALA A 60 -7.66 -0.04 -5.91
CA ALA A 60 -7.13 0.09 -7.26
C ALA A 60 -8.19 0.45 -8.32
N LEU A 61 -9.35 -0.19 -8.29
CA LEU A 61 -10.36 -0.08 -9.35
C LEU A 61 -11.41 1.01 -9.08
N PHE A 62 -11.57 1.43 -7.82
CA PHE A 62 -12.60 2.39 -7.44
C PHE A 62 -12.03 3.64 -6.79
N LEU A 63 -11.30 3.52 -5.67
CA LEU A 63 -10.84 4.71 -4.94
C LEU A 63 -9.87 5.57 -5.75
N ILE A 64 -8.82 4.99 -6.34
CA ILE A 64 -7.83 5.77 -7.11
C ILE A 64 -8.49 6.50 -8.29
N PRO A 65 -9.26 5.84 -9.18
CA PRO A 65 -9.95 6.53 -10.28
C PRO A 65 -10.94 7.59 -9.79
N LEU A 66 -11.68 7.31 -8.72
CA LEU A 66 -12.64 8.26 -8.15
C LEU A 66 -11.92 9.52 -7.63
N LEU A 67 -10.79 9.37 -6.95
CA LEU A 67 -9.99 10.49 -6.45
C LEU A 67 -9.45 11.37 -7.57
N VAL A 68 -9.04 10.78 -8.70
CA VAL A 68 -8.61 11.52 -9.90
C VAL A 68 -9.77 12.35 -10.47
N ILE A 69 -10.95 11.74 -10.64
CA ILE A 69 -12.13 12.43 -11.16
C ILE A 69 -12.57 13.57 -10.23
N ILE A 70 -12.57 13.33 -8.92
CA ILE A 70 -12.87 14.38 -7.92
C ILE A 70 -11.82 15.50 -7.99
N GLY A 71 -10.54 15.15 -8.15
CA GLY A 71 -9.45 16.11 -8.33
C GLY A 71 -9.71 17.05 -9.51
N TRP A 72 -10.05 16.50 -10.67
CA TRP A 72 -10.43 17.28 -11.85
C TRP A 72 -11.67 18.14 -11.60
N GLY A 73 -12.69 17.61 -10.92
CA GLY A 73 -13.90 18.36 -10.55
C GLY A 73 -13.64 19.53 -9.59
N MET A 74 -12.56 19.48 -8.82
CA MET A 74 -12.10 20.54 -7.92
C MET A 74 -11.09 21.50 -8.56
N GLY A 75 -10.79 21.34 -9.86
CA GLY A 75 -9.79 22.14 -10.58
C GLY A 75 -8.35 21.82 -10.21
N LYS A 76 -8.08 20.60 -9.69
CA LYS A 76 -6.73 20.08 -9.44
C LYS A 76 -6.36 19.12 -10.56
N ASP A 77 -5.89 19.70 -11.66
CA ASP A 77 -5.52 18.95 -12.87
C ASP A 77 -4.30 18.05 -12.66
N ASP A 78 -3.47 18.36 -11.65
CA ASP A 78 -2.25 17.61 -11.30
C ASP A 78 -2.52 16.25 -10.62
N MET A 79 -3.77 15.97 -10.22
CA MET A 79 -4.12 14.67 -9.63
C MET A 79 -4.23 13.61 -10.72
N THR A 80 -3.11 12.98 -11.05
CA THR A 80 -3.00 11.97 -12.12
C THR A 80 -2.69 10.58 -11.57
N MET A 81 -2.88 9.53 -12.39
CA MET A 81 -2.37 8.18 -12.10
C MET A 81 -0.90 8.02 -12.51
N SER A 82 -0.12 9.10 -12.43
CA SER A 82 1.32 9.06 -12.69
C SER A 82 2.04 8.69 -11.39
N PHE A 83 2.40 7.42 -11.27
CA PHE A 83 3.22 6.93 -10.17
C PHE A 83 4.68 6.95 -10.57
N ASP A 84 5.55 7.20 -9.59
CA ASP A 84 6.98 7.14 -9.80
C ASP A 84 7.47 5.72 -10.14
N LEU A 85 8.59 5.60 -10.86
CA LEU A 85 9.10 4.31 -11.33
C LEU A 85 9.36 3.34 -10.17
N PHE A 86 9.82 3.84 -9.02
CA PHE A 86 10.01 3.03 -7.82
C PHE A 86 8.68 2.44 -7.32
N GLN A 87 7.64 3.26 -7.24
CA GLN A 87 6.31 2.84 -6.77
C GLN A 87 5.69 1.80 -7.70
N VAL A 88 5.81 2.01 -9.02
CA VAL A 88 5.32 1.05 -10.03
C VAL A 88 6.07 -0.28 -9.93
N ALA A 89 7.39 -0.25 -9.80
CA ALA A 89 8.21 -1.47 -9.69
C ALA A 89 7.87 -2.27 -8.43
N VAL A 90 7.75 -1.59 -7.28
CA VAL A 90 7.37 -2.21 -6.00
C VAL A 90 5.98 -2.82 -6.07
N LEU A 91 4.99 -2.08 -6.60
CA LEU A 91 3.63 -2.58 -6.78
C LEU A 91 3.60 -3.82 -7.68
N PHE A 92 4.35 -3.79 -8.79
CA PHE A 92 4.43 -4.91 -9.72
C PHE A 92 5.01 -6.16 -9.05
N VAL A 93 6.12 -6.03 -8.32
CA VAL A 93 6.72 -7.16 -7.57
C VAL A 93 5.77 -7.69 -6.49
N ALA A 94 5.09 -6.80 -5.76
CA ALA A 94 4.12 -7.20 -4.74
C ALA A 94 2.96 -8.00 -5.33
N VAL A 95 2.37 -7.52 -6.43
CA VAL A 95 1.27 -8.21 -7.12
C VAL A 95 1.72 -9.56 -7.66
N LEU A 96 2.90 -9.64 -8.27
CA LEU A 96 3.44 -10.91 -8.77
C LEU A 96 3.64 -11.93 -7.65
N LEU A 97 4.27 -11.52 -6.55
CA LEU A 97 4.55 -12.43 -5.43
C LEU A 97 3.26 -12.91 -4.77
N VAL A 98 2.31 -12.01 -4.53
CA VAL A 98 1.01 -12.36 -3.92
C VAL A 98 0.24 -13.33 -4.82
N ASN A 99 0.18 -13.10 -6.13
CA ASN A 99 -0.45 -14.03 -7.07
C ASN A 99 0.24 -15.40 -7.08
N TYR A 100 1.58 -15.41 -7.06
CA TYR A 100 2.34 -16.65 -7.03
C TYR A 100 2.05 -17.48 -5.76
N LEU A 101 2.05 -16.84 -4.58
CA LEU A 101 1.78 -17.51 -3.31
C LEU A 101 0.35 -18.03 -3.19
N ILE A 102 -0.62 -17.29 -3.72
CA ILE A 102 -2.04 -17.73 -3.72
C ILE A 102 -2.26 -18.89 -4.70
N SER A 103 -1.47 -18.99 -5.78
CA SER A 103 -1.71 -19.95 -6.87
C SER A 103 -1.60 -21.42 -6.46
N ASP A 104 -0.85 -21.77 -5.41
CA ASP A 104 -0.74 -23.15 -4.92
C ASP A 104 -1.92 -23.55 -4.00
N GLY A 105 -2.79 -22.59 -3.63
CA GLY A 105 -3.98 -22.83 -2.82
C GLY A 105 -3.69 -23.33 -1.39
N LYS A 106 -2.44 -23.28 -0.96
CA LYS A 106 -1.98 -23.65 0.38
C LYS A 106 -1.17 -22.50 0.95
N SER A 107 -1.27 -22.27 2.26
CA SER A 107 -0.50 -21.24 2.96
C SER A 107 0.43 -21.87 3.98
N HIS A 108 1.71 -21.49 3.95
CA HIS A 108 2.68 -21.83 5.00
C HIS A 108 3.13 -20.61 5.79
N TRP A 109 3.52 -20.82 7.04
CA TRP A 109 4.10 -19.77 7.88
C TRP A 109 5.35 -19.14 7.24
N LEU A 110 6.11 -19.91 6.46
CA LEU A 110 7.30 -19.44 5.76
C LEU A 110 6.95 -18.47 4.62
N GLU A 111 5.87 -18.74 3.88
CA GLU A 111 5.36 -17.84 2.84
C GLU A 111 4.88 -16.52 3.46
N GLY A 112 4.20 -16.60 4.61
CA GLY A 112 3.83 -15.42 5.39
C GLY A 112 5.05 -14.61 5.85
N LEU A 113 6.11 -15.28 6.30
CA LEU A 113 7.37 -14.62 6.67
C LEU A 113 8.03 -13.95 5.45
N GLN A 114 8.03 -14.60 4.29
CA GLN A 114 8.57 -14.01 3.05
C GLN A 114 7.84 -12.71 2.67
N LEU A 115 6.50 -12.68 2.79
CA LEU A 115 5.71 -11.48 2.56
C LEU A 115 6.05 -10.34 3.54
N ILE A 116 6.21 -10.67 4.83
CA ILE A 116 6.61 -9.70 5.85
C ILE A 116 8.03 -9.16 5.57
N CYS A 117 8.97 -10.04 5.21
CA CYS A 117 10.33 -9.64 4.83
C CYS A 117 10.34 -8.72 3.61
N LEU A 118 9.57 -9.03 2.57
CA LEU A 118 9.44 -8.17 1.39
C LEU A 118 8.88 -6.79 1.79
N TYR A 119 7.81 -6.75 2.59
CA TYR A 119 7.23 -5.50 3.06
C TYR A 119 8.23 -4.67 3.87
N ALA A 120 9.03 -5.30 4.74
CA ALA A 120 10.08 -4.62 5.50
C ALA A 120 11.18 -4.05 4.58
N ILE A 121 11.61 -4.80 3.57
CA ILE A 121 12.59 -4.31 2.59
C ILE A 121 12.04 -3.09 1.84
N ILE A 122 10.79 -3.16 1.38
CA ILE A 122 10.12 -2.03 0.71
C ILE A 122 10.06 -0.81 1.63
N ALA A 123 9.67 -0.99 2.90
CA ALA A 123 9.60 0.10 3.87
C ALA A 123 10.97 0.77 4.05
N VAL A 124 12.02 -0.03 4.18
CA VAL A 124 13.40 0.44 4.32
C VAL A 124 13.88 1.15 3.04
N CYS A 125 13.57 0.64 1.85
CA CYS A 125 13.88 1.31 0.59
C CYS A 125 13.13 2.65 0.47
N SER A 126 11.86 2.70 0.83
CA SER A 126 11.05 3.93 0.78
C SER A 126 11.53 4.98 1.77
N TRP A 127 12.12 4.58 2.91
CA TRP A 127 12.71 5.50 3.87
C TRP A 127 13.93 6.25 3.30
N TRP A 128 14.75 5.57 2.49
CA TRP A 128 15.91 6.16 1.84
C TRP A 128 15.65 6.63 0.42
N TYR A 129 14.41 6.57 -0.05
CA TYR A 129 14.06 7.05 -1.38
C TYR A 129 14.17 8.58 -1.40
N PRO A 130 15.03 9.15 -2.25
CA PRO A 130 15.12 10.60 -2.36
C PRO A 130 13.81 11.09 -2.96
N ALA A 131 13.15 12.01 -2.26
CA ALA A 131 12.05 12.79 -2.82
C ALA A 131 12.63 13.65 -3.95
N GLU A 132 12.71 13.11 -5.17
CA GLU A 132 12.88 13.98 -6.33
C GLU A 132 11.63 14.86 -6.38
N ASN A 133 11.84 16.16 -6.28
CA ASN A 133 10.80 17.16 -6.45
C ASN A 133 10.10 16.88 -7.79
N VAL A 134 8.94 16.22 -7.75
CA VAL A 134 7.98 16.23 -8.86
C VAL A 134 7.31 17.61 -8.82
N ALA A 135 8.13 18.64 -9.06
CA ALA A 135 7.73 19.96 -9.45
C ALA A 135 7.95 20.03 -10.97
N GLY A 136 6.93 19.61 -11.70
CA GLY A 136 6.75 19.85 -13.12
C GLY A 136 5.37 20.43 -13.32
#